data_AF-A0A0B1S8J0-F1
#
_entry.id   AF-A0A0B1S8J0-F1
#
_cell.length_a   1.000
_cell.length_b   1.000
_cell.length_c   1.000
_cell.angle_alpha   90.00
_cell.angle_beta   90.00
_cell.angle_gamma   90.00
#
_symmetry.space_group_name_H-M   'P 1'
#
loop_
_entity.id
_entity.type
_entity.pdbx_description
1 polymer ?
#
loop_
_entity_poly.entity_id
_entity_poly.type
_entity_poly.pdbx_seq_one_letter_code
_entity_poly.pdbx_strand_id
1 'polypeptide(L)'
;LQTFTAWCNSHLRKAGTSIELIEEDFRNGRLKLMLLLEVISGEPLPRPDRGKMRFHKIANVNKALEYIESKGVKLVSIGAEEIVDGNVKMTLGLIWTIILRFAIQDINVEELSARDGLLLWCQRKTAPYNNVNVQNFHTSWKDGLAFCALIHRHR
;
A
#
# COMPACT_ATOMS: atom_id res chain seq x y z
N LEU A 1 -8.48 -6.59 -5.36
CA LEU A 1 -8.63 -7.22 -4.02
C LEU A 1 -7.42 -8.09 -3.70
N GLN A 2 -7.19 -9.19 -4.42
CA GLN A 2 -6.07 -10.11 -4.16
C GLN A 2 -4.68 -9.44 -4.12
N THR A 3 -4.39 -8.49 -5.04
CA THR A 3 -3.12 -7.76 -5.04
C THR A 3 -2.92 -6.90 -3.80
N PHE A 4 -3.97 -6.22 -3.33
CA PHE A 4 -3.91 -5.42 -2.10
C PHE A 4 -3.72 -6.31 -0.87
N THR A 5 -4.45 -7.43 -0.81
CA THR A 5 -4.28 -8.44 0.25
C THR A 5 -2.86 -9.00 0.27
N ALA A 6 -2.32 -9.37 -0.88
CA ALA A 6 -0.96 -9.89 -1.02
C ALA A 6 0.09 -8.85 -0.61
N TRP A 7 -0.09 -7.58 -0.99
CA TRP A 7 0.80 -6.49 -0.59
C TRP A 7 0.81 -6.33 0.94
N CYS A 8 -0.36 -6.21 1.57
CA CYS A 8 -0.46 -6.15 3.04
C CYS A 8 0.22 -7.36 3.70
N ASN A 9 -0.03 -8.57 3.19
CA ASN A 9 0.58 -9.79 3.74
C ASN A 9 2.10 -9.85 3.58
N SER A 10 2.66 -9.25 2.53
CA SER A 10 4.12 -9.18 2.34
C SER A 10 4.82 -8.40 3.47
N HIS A 11 4.12 -7.43 4.07
CA HIS A 11 4.59 -6.66 5.21
C HIS A 11 4.20 -7.31 6.54
N LEU A 12 2.92 -7.68 6.71
CA LEU A 12 2.40 -8.24 7.96
C LEU A 12 3.06 -9.57 8.34
N ARG A 13 3.49 -10.38 7.37
CA ARG A 13 4.19 -11.64 7.65
C ARG A 13 5.51 -11.42 8.39
N LYS A 14 6.17 -10.26 8.21
CA LYS A 14 7.37 -9.86 8.97
C LYS A 14 7.06 -9.65 10.45
N ALA A 15 5.84 -9.23 10.76
CA ALA A 15 5.34 -9.06 12.12
C ALA A 15 4.58 -10.31 12.64
N GLY A 16 4.65 -11.44 11.93
CA GLY A 16 4.03 -12.71 12.36
C GLY A 16 2.51 -12.76 12.23
N THR A 17 1.91 -11.91 11.38
CA THR A 17 0.46 -11.90 11.16
C THR A 17 0.10 -11.85 9.66
N SER A 18 -1.16 -12.11 9.34
CA SER A 18 -1.68 -12.08 7.97
C SER A 18 -3.16 -11.70 7.95
N ILE A 19 -3.64 -11.24 6.79
CA ILE A 19 -5.04 -11.00 6.47
C ILE A 19 -5.52 -12.00 5.41
N GLU A 20 -6.77 -12.41 5.51
CA GLU A 20 -7.47 -13.23 4.54
C GLU A 20 -8.41 -12.36 3.71
N LEU A 21 -9.28 -11.59 4.39
CA LEU A 21 -10.28 -10.72 3.78
C LEU A 21 -10.04 -9.28 4.20
N ILE A 22 -9.64 -8.44 3.24
CA ILE A 22 -9.24 -7.06 3.49
C ILE A 22 -10.37 -6.24 4.12
N GLU A 23 -11.60 -6.51 3.69
CA GLU A 23 -12.82 -5.86 4.12
C GLU A 23 -13.28 -6.26 5.51
N GLU A 24 -12.85 -7.40 6.05
CA GLU A 24 -13.24 -7.86 7.39
C GLU A 24 -12.11 -7.65 8.40
N ASP A 25 -10.88 -7.98 8.00
CA ASP A 25 -9.70 -7.92 8.84
C ASP A 25 -9.33 -6.50 9.25
N PHE A 26 -9.62 -5.50 8.40
CA PHE A 26 -9.40 -4.09 8.73
C PHE A 26 -10.54 -3.47 9.55
N ARG A 27 -11.76 -4.05 9.58
CA ARG A 27 -12.88 -3.54 10.41
C ARG A 27 -12.54 -3.53 11.89
N ASN A 28 -11.80 -4.54 12.33
CA ASN A 28 -11.53 -4.70 13.74
C ASN A 28 -10.55 -3.66 14.28
N GLY A 29 -9.85 -2.88 13.43
CA GLY A 29 -9.00 -1.72 13.78
C GLY A 29 -7.87 -1.98 14.78
N ARG A 30 -7.84 -3.15 15.43
CA ARG A 30 -7.19 -3.36 16.73
C ARG A 30 -5.69 -3.54 16.62
N LEU A 31 -5.19 -4.05 15.49
CA LEU A 31 -3.77 -4.38 15.29
C LEU A 31 -3.31 -4.26 13.84
N LYS A 32 -4.04 -4.81 12.86
CA LYS A 32 -3.44 -5.05 11.54
C LYS A 32 -3.19 -3.77 10.73
N LEU A 33 -4.06 -2.74 10.80
CA LEU A 33 -3.82 -1.47 10.11
C LEU A 33 -2.68 -0.69 10.77
N MET A 34 -2.71 -0.53 12.09
CA MET A 34 -1.66 0.19 12.83
C MET A 34 -0.32 -0.53 12.71
N LEU A 35 -0.30 -1.86 12.85
CA LEU A 35 0.91 -2.67 12.67
C LEU A 35 1.44 -2.60 11.23
N LEU A 36 0.55 -2.61 10.23
CA LEU A 36 0.96 -2.40 8.85
C LEU A 36 1.65 -1.04 8.70
N LEU A 37 1.08 0.03 9.27
CA LEU A 37 1.68 1.36 9.26
C LEU A 37 3.03 1.38 9.98
N GLU A 38 3.16 0.74 11.14
CA GLU A 38 4.45 0.62 11.86
C GLU A 38 5.50 -0.12 11.03
N VAL A 39 5.12 -1.22 10.37
CA VAL A 39 6.04 -2.04 9.58
C VAL A 39 6.49 -1.33 8.30
N ILE A 40 5.61 -0.57 7.64
CA ILE A 40 5.96 0.15 6.40
C ILE A 40 6.70 1.44 6.68
N SER A 41 6.42 2.12 7.80
CA SER A 41 7.11 3.36 8.17
C SER A 41 8.42 3.12 8.91
N GLY A 42 8.56 1.96 9.58
CA GLY A 42 9.68 1.67 10.47
C GLY A 42 9.63 2.45 11.79
N GLU A 43 8.52 3.13 12.09
CA GLU A 43 8.33 3.94 13.29
C GLU A 43 7.20 3.36 14.17
N PRO A 44 7.34 3.45 15.50
CA PRO A 44 6.27 3.01 16.40
C PRO A 44 5.08 3.97 16.37
N LEU A 45 3.86 3.41 16.35
CA LEU A 45 2.61 4.17 16.44
C LEU A 45 2.12 4.26 17.90
N PRO A 46 1.23 5.21 18.22
CA PRO A 46 0.57 5.26 19.52
C PRO A 46 -0.10 3.94 19.88
N ARG A 47 -0.06 3.55 21.15
CA ARG A 47 -0.65 2.28 21.59
C ARG A 47 -2.16 2.25 21.30
N PRO A 48 -2.68 1.15 20.72
CA PRO A 48 -4.10 1.01 20.47
C PRO A 48 -4.89 0.89 21.77
N ASP A 49 -6.11 1.43 21.76
CA ASP A 49 -7.05 1.31 22.87
C ASP A 49 -7.50 -0.14 23.03
N ARG A 50 -7.41 -0.63 24.27
CA ARG A 50 -7.72 -2.01 24.63
C ARG A 50 -9.22 -2.15 24.85
N GLY A 51 -9.96 -2.36 23.76
CA GLY A 51 -11.41 -2.55 23.84
C GLY A 51 -11.99 -3.28 22.64
N LYS A 52 -13.16 -3.90 22.83
CA LYS A 52 -13.89 -4.63 21.76
C LYS A 52 -15.09 -3.85 21.21
N MET A 53 -15.55 -2.83 21.93
CA MET A 53 -16.70 -2.00 21.53
C MET A 53 -16.40 -1.18 20.26
N ARG A 54 -17.44 -0.83 19.49
CA ARG A 54 -17.32 -0.09 18.21
C ARG A 54 -16.53 1.20 18.35
N PHE A 55 -16.77 2.00 19.40
CA PHE A 55 -16.05 3.27 19.58
C PHE A 55 -14.53 3.07 19.78
N HIS A 56 -14.09 1.97 20.40
CA HIS A 56 -12.66 1.66 20.51
C HIS A 56 -12.05 1.33 19.14
N LYS A 57 -12.80 0.66 18.26
CA LYS A 57 -12.36 0.40 16.88
C LYS A 57 -12.23 1.70 16.10
N ILE A 58 -13.21 2.60 16.23
CA ILE A 58 -13.18 3.92 15.60
C ILE A 58 -11.99 4.74 16.11
N ALA A 59 -11.75 4.79 17.42
CA ALA A 59 -10.62 5.48 18.01
C ALA A 59 -9.27 4.96 17.48
N ASN A 60 -9.12 3.64 17.36
CA ASN A 60 -7.90 3.03 16.80
C ASN A 60 -7.71 3.34 15.31
N VAL A 61 -8.80 3.31 14.53
CA VAL A 61 -8.73 3.70 13.11
C VAL A 61 -8.41 5.18 12.99
N ASN A 62 -9.01 6.07 13.78
CA ASN A 62 -8.68 7.49 13.79
C ASN A 62 -7.20 7.74 14.07
N LYS A 63 -6.61 7.08 15.07
CA LYS A 63 -5.15 7.16 15.31
C LYS A 63 -4.33 6.77 14.08
N ALA A 64 -4.75 5.74 13.34
CA ALA A 64 -4.09 5.34 12.11
C ALA A 64 -4.27 6.38 10.99
N LEU A 65 -5.46 6.96 10.85
CA LEU A 65 -5.75 8.01 9.86
C LEU A 65 -4.94 9.29 10.16
N GLU A 66 -4.93 9.75 11.41
CA GLU A 66 -4.13 10.89 11.87
C GLU A 66 -2.63 10.68 11.59
N TYR A 67 -2.12 9.46 11.84
CA TYR A 67 -0.74 9.12 11.50
C TYR A 67 -0.48 9.25 9.99
N ILE A 68 -1.38 8.72 9.15
CA ILE A 68 -1.27 8.81 7.69
C ILE A 68 -1.29 10.29 7.23
N GLU A 69 -2.17 11.11 7.79
CA GLU A 69 -2.23 12.55 7.50
C GLU A 69 -0.94 13.27 7.90
N SER A 70 -0.37 12.91 9.06
CA SER A 70 0.91 13.47 9.51
C SER A 70 2.08 13.19 8.54
N LYS A 71 1.98 12.15 7.72
CA LYS A 71 2.96 11.82 6.67
C LYS A 71 2.70 12.54 5.33
N GLY A 72 1.76 13.49 5.30
CA GLY A 72 1.48 14.34 4.14
C GLY A 72 0.42 13.78 3.19
N VAL A 73 -0.38 12.81 3.64
CA VAL A 73 -1.46 12.23 2.86
C VAL A 73 -2.76 12.98 3.10
N LYS A 74 -3.51 13.29 2.03
CA LYS A 74 -4.86 13.87 2.14
C LYS A 74 -5.92 12.79 2.05
N LEU A 75 -6.60 12.51 3.16
CA LEU A 75 -7.68 11.53 3.24
C LEU A 75 -9.03 12.15 2.86
N VAL A 76 -9.23 12.43 1.56
CA VAL A 76 -10.50 12.99 1.09
C VAL A 76 -11.58 11.91 1.10
N SER A 77 -12.64 12.13 1.87
CA SER A 77 -13.81 11.25 1.96
C SER A 77 -13.57 9.87 2.58
N ILE A 78 -12.47 9.66 3.32
CA ILE A 78 -12.21 8.42 4.07
C ILE A 78 -12.38 8.71 5.56
N GLY A 79 -13.49 8.24 6.14
CA GLY A 79 -13.75 8.31 7.58
C GLY A 79 -13.50 6.99 8.29
N ALA A 80 -13.14 7.03 9.59
CA ALA A 80 -12.94 5.82 10.38
C ALA A 80 -14.20 4.95 10.50
N GLU A 81 -15.38 5.56 10.50
CA GLU A 81 -16.66 4.84 10.56
C GLU A 81 -16.84 3.92 9.35
N GLU A 82 -16.58 4.41 8.14
CA GLU A 82 -16.67 3.63 6.90
C GLU A 82 -15.76 2.40 6.92
N ILE A 83 -14.58 2.53 7.51
CA ILE A 83 -13.62 1.41 7.65
C ILE A 83 -14.11 0.40 8.68
N VAL A 84 -14.61 0.86 9.83
CA VAL A 84 -15.13 -0.01 10.90
C VAL A 84 -16.40 -0.73 10.48
N ASP A 85 -17.27 -0.06 9.73
CA ASP A 85 -18.51 -0.62 9.19
C ASP A 85 -18.23 -1.49 7.95
N GLY A 86 -17.01 -1.43 7.40
CA GLY A 86 -16.51 -2.37 6.42
C GLY A 86 -16.85 -2.05 4.98
N ASN A 87 -16.92 -0.75 4.66
CA ASN A 87 -17.07 -0.28 3.31
C ASN A 87 -15.82 -0.65 2.49
N VAL A 88 -15.98 -1.62 1.59
CA VAL A 88 -14.90 -2.16 0.77
C VAL A 88 -14.25 -1.07 -0.08
N LYS A 89 -15.04 -0.16 -0.65
CA LYS A 89 -14.54 0.91 -1.51
C LYS A 89 -13.63 1.86 -0.73
N MET A 90 -14.06 2.26 0.47
CA MET A 90 -13.27 3.15 1.33
C MET A 90 -12.02 2.45 1.87
N THR A 91 -12.15 1.18 2.25
CA THR A 91 -11.00 0.36 2.70
C THR A 91 -9.94 0.22 1.61
N LEU A 92 -10.36 -0.09 0.38
CA LEU A 92 -9.44 -0.15 -0.76
C LEU A 92 -8.82 1.22 -1.08
N GLY A 93 -9.60 2.30 -1.02
CA GLY A 93 -9.10 3.66 -1.20
C GLY A 93 -8.03 4.04 -0.16
N LEU A 94 -8.22 3.63 1.09
CA LEU A 94 -7.25 3.83 2.17
C LEU A 94 -5.95 3.07 1.89
N ILE A 95 -6.03 1.76 1.62
CA ILE A 95 -4.83 0.94 1.36
C ILE A 95 -4.11 1.41 0.10
N TRP A 96 -4.83 1.81 -0.96
CA TRP A 96 -4.24 2.40 -2.14
C TRP A 96 -3.45 3.67 -1.84
N THR A 97 -4.02 4.55 -1.03
CA THR A 97 -3.35 5.79 -0.61
C THR A 97 -2.08 5.49 0.21
N ILE A 98 -2.14 4.49 1.10
CA ILE A 98 -0.96 4.01 1.85
C ILE A 98 0.12 3.49 0.90
N ILE A 99 -0.23 2.62 -0.06
CA ILE A 99 0.72 2.09 -1.04
C ILE A 99 1.36 3.22 -1.84
N LEU A 100 0.55 4.15 -2.35
CA LEU A 100 1.05 5.31 -3.09
C LEU A 100 2.06 6.10 -2.28
N ARG A 101 1.76 6.39 -1.00
CA ARG A 101 2.62 7.22 -0.17
C ARG A 101 3.92 6.55 0.26
N PHE A 102 3.86 5.29 0.70
CA PHE A 102 4.97 4.62 1.36
C PHE A 102 5.79 3.71 0.44
N ALA A 103 5.21 3.23 -0.68
CA ALA A 103 5.93 2.36 -1.62
C ALA A 103 6.35 3.08 -2.90
N ILE A 104 5.60 4.10 -3.32
CA ILE A 104 5.80 4.75 -4.62
C ILE A 104 6.37 6.15 -4.47
N GLN A 105 5.79 7.00 -3.61
CA GLN A 105 6.11 8.44 -3.59
C GLN A 105 7.58 8.75 -3.29
N ASP A 106 8.29 7.92 -2.54
CA ASP A 106 9.71 8.12 -2.24
C ASP A 106 10.64 7.66 -3.39
N ILE A 107 10.10 7.10 -4.48
CA ILE A 107 10.84 6.80 -5.71
C ILE A 107 11.12 8.12 -6.43
N ASN A 108 12.30 8.70 -6.19
CA ASN A 108 12.79 9.85 -6.94
C ASN A 108 13.82 9.39 -7.99
N VAL A 109 13.44 9.49 -9.27
CA VAL A 109 14.34 9.28 -10.40
C VAL A 109 14.34 10.55 -11.21
N GLU A 110 15.46 11.28 -11.15
CA GLU A 110 15.71 12.48 -11.98
C GLU A 110 14.63 13.57 -11.88
N GLU A 111 14.17 13.85 -10.65
CA GLU A 111 13.18 14.92 -10.37
C GLU A 111 11.79 14.70 -11.00
N LEU A 112 11.55 13.53 -11.60
CA LEU A 112 10.24 13.17 -12.13
C LEU A 112 9.28 12.78 -11.01
N SER A 113 7.98 12.86 -11.31
CA SER A 113 6.96 12.28 -10.43
C SER A 113 7.27 10.80 -10.19
N ALA A 114 6.98 10.29 -9.00
CA ALA A 114 7.32 8.90 -8.66
C ALA A 114 6.83 7.85 -9.68
N ARG A 115 5.67 8.11 -10.28
CA ARG A 115 5.12 7.27 -11.35
C ARG A 115 5.97 7.32 -12.61
N ASP A 116 6.33 8.52 -13.06
CA ASP A 116 7.08 8.71 -14.30
C ASP A 116 8.54 8.28 -14.12
N GLY A 117 9.12 8.53 -12.94
CA GLY A 117 10.43 8.03 -12.55
C GLY A 117 10.48 6.51 -12.54
N LEU A 118 9.47 5.83 -11.99
CA LEU A 118 9.37 4.37 -12.05
C LEU A 118 9.22 3.85 -13.49
N LEU A 119 8.44 4.54 -14.32
CA LEU A 119 8.26 4.16 -15.73
C LEU A 119 9.58 4.28 -16.51
N LEU A 120 10.28 5.40 -16.32
CA LEU A 120 11.59 5.66 -16.91
C LEU A 120 12.62 4.64 -16.44
N TRP A 121 12.61 4.30 -15.15
CA TRP A 121 13.47 3.25 -14.61
C TRP A 121 13.22 1.92 -15.32
N CYS A 122 11.95 1.51 -15.46
CA CYS A 122 11.60 0.28 -16.18
C CYS A 122 12.11 0.31 -17.62
N GLN A 123 11.86 1.40 -18.35
CA GLN A 123 12.31 1.60 -19.73
C GLN A 123 13.82 1.46 -19.87
N ARG A 124 14.60 2.11 -19.00
CA ARG A 124 16.06 2.05 -19.03
C ARG A 124 16.60 0.65 -18.76
N LYS A 125 15.98 -0.07 -17.81
CA LYS A 125 16.41 -1.43 -17.47
C LYS A 125 16.05 -2.45 -18.54
N THR A 126 14.95 -2.24 -19.27
CA THR A 126 14.52 -3.12 -20.36
C THR A 126 15.01 -2.69 -21.74
N ALA A 127 15.64 -1.51 -21.89
CA ALA A 127 16.16 -1.01 -23.17
C ALA A 127 17.06 -2.01 -23.94
N PRO A 128 17.87 -2.88 -23.31
CA PRO A 128 18.67 -3.87 -24.03
C PRO A 128 17.86 -5.04 -24.64
N TYR A 129 16.57 -5.19 -24.32
CA TYR A 129 15.75 -6.32 -24.75
C TYR A 129 14.87 -5.90 -25.93
N ASN A 130 15.23 -6.36 -27.14
CA ASN A 130 14.58 -5.96 -28.39
C ASN A 130 13.06 -6.26 -28.46
N ASN A 131 12.59 -7.27 -27.72
CA ASN A 131 11.20 -7.69 -27.67
C ASN A 131 10.42 -7.07 -26.50
N VAL A 132 10.99 -6.09 -25.79
CA VAL A 132 10.35 -5.45 -24.63
C VAL A 132 10.26 -3.95 -24.83
N ASN A 133 9.03 -3.44 -24.93
CA ASN A 133 8.76 -2.00 -25.03
C ASN A 133 7.80 -1.55 -23.93
N VAL A 134 8.34 -0.97 -22.86
CA VAL A 134 7.57 -0.48 -21.71
C VAL A 134 7.11 0.96 -21.97
N GLN A 135 5.81 1.15 -22.24
CA GLN A 135 5.21 2.46 -22.52
C GLN A 135 4.27 2.92 -21.40
N ASN A 136 3.66 1.98 -20.68
CA ASN A 136 2.71 2.25 -19.60
C ASN A 136 2.66 1.09 -18.59
N PHE A 137 1.95 1.25 -17.47
CA PHE A 137 1.76 0.21 -16.44
C PHE A 137 0.55 -0.70 -16.68
N HIS A 138 0.01 -0.74 -17.90
CA HIS A 138 -1.17 -1.53 -18.25
C HIS A 138 -0.87 -2.51 -19.40
N THR A 139 -0.91 -2.05 -20.66
CA THR A 139 -0.78 -2.93 -21.83
C THR A 139 0.64 -3.45 -22.05
N SER A 140 1.67 -2.69 -21.69
CA SER A 140 3.08 -3.07 -21.92
C SER A 140 3.58 -4.25 -21.07
N TRP A 141 2.80 -4.70 -20.09
CA TRP A 141 3.19 -5.77 -19.17
C TRP A 141 2.38 -7.06 -19.37
N LYS A 142 1.42 -7.03 -20.30
CA LYS A 142 0.42 -8.09 -20.48
C LYS A 142 1.01 -9.40 -21.00
N ASP A 143 2.06 -9.32 -21.81
CA ASP A 143 2.78 -10.48 -22.37
C ASP A 143 3.78 -11.10 -21.37
N GLY A 144 4.00 -10.46 -20.22
CA GLY A 144 4.94 -10.90 -19.19
C GLY A 144 6.42 -10.65 -19.51
N LEU A 145 6.78 -10.22 -20.73
CA LEU A 145 8.18 -10.09 -21.15
C LEU A 145 8.90 -8.98 -20.39
N ALA A 146 8.21 -7.89 -20.09
CA ALA A 146 8.74 -6.80 -19.28
C ALA A 146 9.17 -7.26 -17.87
N PHE A 147 8.38 -8.14 -17.23
CA PHE A 147 8.75 -8.72 -15.93
C PHE A 147 9.99 -9.61 -16.04
N CYS A 148 10.02 -10.50 -17.04
CA CYS A 148 11.16 -11.39 -17.27
C CYS A 148 12.45 -10.61 -17.53
N ALA A 149 12.40 -9.56 -18.35
CA ALA A 149 13.55 -8.72 -18.67
C ALA A 149 14.09 -7.98 -17.44
N LEU A 150 13.22 -7.46 -16.57
CA LEU A 150 13.66 -6.80 -15.33
C LEU A 150 14.33 -7.77 -14.36
N ILE A 151 13.77 -8.96 -14.19
CA ILE A 151 14.34 -10.02 -13.34
C ILE A 151 15.72 -10.43 -13.88
N HIS A 152 15.82 -10.75 -15.18
CA HIS A 152 17.08 -11.15 -15.81
C HIS A 152 18.14 -10.04 -15.76
N ARG A 153 17.74 -8.77 -15.69
CA ARG A 153 18.69 -7.64 -15.58
C ARG A 153 19.28 -7.46 -14.17
N HIS A 154 18.62 -7.98 -13.12
CA HIS A 154 18.96 -7.69 -11.71
C HIS A 154 19.32 -8.95 -10.91
N ARG A 155 19.33 -10.12 -11.54
CA ARG A 155 19.63 -11.41 -10.94
C ARG A 155 20.63 -12.16 -11.80
#